data_AF-A0A1I0XIT6-F1
#
_entry.id   AF-A0A1I0XIT6-F1
#
_cell.length_a   1.000
_cell.length_b   1.000
_cell.length_c   1.000
_cell.angle_alpha   90.00
_cell.angle_beta   90.00
_cell.angle_gamma   90.00
#
_symmetry.space_group_name_H-M   'P 1'
#
loop_
_entity.id
_entity.type
_entity.pdbx_description
1 polymer ?
#
loop_
_entity_poly.entity_id
_entity_poly.type
_entity_poly.pdbx_seq_one_letter_code
_entity_poly.pdbx_strand_id
1 'polypeptide(L)'
;MAAASPGWERIDLEFLTAGKVTEMRAYETRAGEAQRTRFPRAALAAMDRPRAEMARPGSGTWFTARLSVAADGGVTHDFLDDDEPSWSRAVVVPENYRIDLERFPRDATHTPAWLRDRLAEADGRATDEDRGREP
;
A
#
# COMPACT_ATOMS: atom_id res chain seq x y z
N MET A 1 -8.03 4.57 -21.38
CA MET A 1 -8.57 3.71 -20.30
C MET A 1 -8.59 2.29 -20.82
N ALA A 2 -8.01 1.31 -20.12
CA ALA A 2 -8.26 -0.09 -20.48
C ALA A 2 -9.71 -0.37 -20.06
N ALA A 3 -10.61 -0.51 -21.04
CA ALA A 3 -11.98 -0.89 -20.80
C ALA A 3 -11.99 -2.36 -20.35
N ALA A 4 -12.84 -2.68 -19.37
CA ALA A 4 -13.03 -4.06 -18.93
C ALA A 4 -13.48 -4.93 -20.11
N SER A 5 -12.94 -6.15 -20.20
CA SER A 5 -13.20 -7.05 -21.34
C SER A 5 -14.66 -7.54 -21.32
N PRO A 6 -15.34 -7.75 -22.45
CA PRO A 6 -16.71 -8.28 -22.46
C PRO A 6 -16.85 -9.56 -21.64
N GLY A 7 -17.84 -9.61 -20.74
CA GLY A 7 -18.12 -10.77 -19.87
C GLY A 7 -17.36 -10.81 -18.55
N TRP A 8 -16.72 -9.71 -18.15
CA TRP A 8 -16.19 -9.54 -16.79
C TRP A 8 -17.33 -9.44 -15.76
N GLU A 9 -17.08 -9.91 -14.54
CA GLU A 9 -18.03 -9.90 -13.42
C GLU A 9 -17.58 -8.95 -12.32
N ARG A 10 -16.27 -8.96 -12.03
CA ARG A 10 -15.68 -8.18 -10.94
C ARG A 10 -14.22 -7.87 -11.22
N ILE A 11 -13.78 -6.71 -10.77
CA ILE A 11 -12.38 -6.32 -10.73
C ILE A 11 -11.99 -6.08 -9.27
N ASP A 12 -11.02 -6.85 -8.79
CA ASP A 12 -10.46 -6.71 -7.46
C ASP A 12 -9.07 -6.06 -7.56
N LEU A 13 -8.89 -4.94 -6.88
CA LEU A 13 -7.63 -4.20 -6.80
C LEU A 13 -7.11 -4.22 -5.36
N GLU A 14 -5.82 -4.47 -5.20
CA GLU A 14 -5.12 -4.31 -3.92
C GLU A 14 -3.93 -3.37 -4.12
N PHE A 15 -3.89 -2.31 -3.32
CA PHE A 15 -2.83 -1.31 -3.31
C PHE A 15 -2.10 -1.38 -1.99
N LEU A 16 -0.79 -1.66 -2.04
CA LEU A 16 0.10 -1.63 -0.89
C LEU A 16 1.05 -0.47 -1.10
N THR A 17 1.25 0.36 -0.10
CA THR A 17 2.12 1.52 -0.25
C THR A 17 2.77 1.94 1.06
N ALA A 18 4.05 2.29 0.97
CA ALA A 18 4.85 2.85 2.05
C ALA A 18 5.87 3.83 1.44
N GLY A 19 5.81 5.09 1.86
CA GLY A 19 6.71 6.13 1.40
C GLY A 19 6.52 6.40 -0.09
N LYS A 20 7.51 6.02 -0.91
CA LYS A 20 7.48 6.17 -2.38
C LYS A 20 7.28 4.85 -3.12
N VAL A 21 7.16 3.73 -2.39
CA VAL A 21 6.98 2.40 -2.96
C VAL A 21 5.51 2.08 -2.97
N THR A 22 5.00 1.69 -4.14
CA THR A 22 3.62 1.22 -4.30
C THR A 22 3.62 -0.07 -5.11
N GLU A 23 2.95 -1.07 -4.58
CA GLU A 23 2.60 -2.30 -5.30
C GLU A 23 1.09 -2.30 -5.56
N MET A 24 0.71 -2.60 -6.80
CA MET A 24 -0.69 -2.78 -7.16
C MET A 24 -0.89 -4.16 -7.75
N ARG A 25 -1.96 -4.81 -7.30
CA ARG A 25 -2.43 -6.09 -7.81
C ARG A 25 -3.83 -5.87 -8.34
N ALA A 26 -4.12 -6.48 -9.48
CA ALA A 26 -5.41 -6.41 -10.12
C ALA A 26 -5.80 -7.80 -10.61
N TYR A 27 -7.03 -8.19 -10.31
CA TYR A 27 -7.62 -9.44 -10.73
C TYR A 27 -8.96 -9.15 -11.40
N GLU A 28 -9.17 -9.69 -12.60
CA GLU A 28 -10.46 -9.68 -13.28
C GLU A 28 -11.09 -11.05 -13.07
N THR A 29 -12.31 -11.08 -12.55
CA THR A 29 -13.11 -12.29 -12.40
C THR A 29 -14.06 -12.42 -13.58
N ARG A 30 -14.06 -13.60 -14.21
CA ARG A 30 -14.95 -13.95 -15.32
C ARG A 30 -15.39 -15.41 -15.18
N ALA A 31 -16.69 -15.67 -15.33
CA ALA A 31 -17.26 -17.00 -15.15
C ALA A 31 -16.85 -17.64 -13.80
N GLY A 32 -16.76 -16.83 -12.74
CA GLY A 32 -16.30 -17.25 -11.42
C GLY A 32 -14.79 -17.48 -11.26
N GLU A 33 -13.98 -17.33 -12.31
CA GLU A 33 -12.53 -17.51 -12.26
C GLU A 33 -11.79 -16.16 -12.22
N ALA A 34 -10.92 -15.97 -11.22
CA ALA A 34 -10.14 -14.75 -11.05
C ALA A 34 -8.77 -14.87 -11.71
N GLN A 35 -8.50 -14.03 -12.72
CA GLN A 35 -7.23 -13.98 -13.43
C GLN A 35 -6.50 -12.66 -13.16
N ARG A 36 -5.20 -12.75 -12.88
CA ARG A 36 -4.37 -11.56 -12.71
C ARG A 36 -4.31 -10.78 -14.02
N THR A 37 -4.61 -9.48 -13.95
CA THR A 37 -4.65 -8.58 -15.10
C THR A 37 -3.75 -7.37 -14.88
N ARG A 38 -3.53 -6.58 -15.94
CA ARG A 38 -2.83 -5.30 -15.86
C ARG A 38 -3.86 -4.18 -15.74
N PHE A 39 -3.73 -3.38 -14.69
CA PHE A 39 -4.50 -2.15 -14.56
C PHE A 39 -3.70 -0.93 -15.01
N PRO A 40 -4.37 0.15 -15.48
CA PRO A 40 -3.67 1.37 -15.88
C PRO A 40 -2.87 1.95 -14.72
N ARG A 41 -1.59 2.26 -14.96
CA ARG A 41 -0.75 2.95 -13.95
C ARG A 41 -1.35 4.27 -13.46
N ALA A 42 -2.19 4.93 -14.25
CA ALA A 42 -2.91 6.13 -13.84
C ALA A 42 -3.81 5.89 -12.60
N ALA A 43 -4.29 4.65 -12.38
CA ALA A 43 -5.04 4.30 -11.17
C ALA A 43 -4.18 4.37 -9.90
N LEU A 44 -2.85 4.20 -10.01
CA LEU A 44 -1.93 4.37 -8.87
C LEU A 44 -1.97 5.81 -8.34
N ALA A 45 -1.92 6.79 -9.25
CA ALA A 45 -1.95 8.21 -8.88
C ALA A 45 -3.30 8.61 -8.24
N ALA A 46 -4.38 7.91 -8.59
CA ALA A 46 -5.69 8.15 -7.98
C ALA A 46 -5.72 7.77 -6.49
N MET A 47 -4.79 6.94 -6.00
CA MET A 47 -4.73 6.49 -4.61
C MET A 47 -4.00 7.45 -3.66
N ASP A 48 -3.17 8.35 -4.18
CA ASP A 48 -2.48 9.35 -3.37
C ASP A 48 -3.45 10.31 -2.66
N ARG A 49 -4.54 10.66 -3.34
CA ARG A 49 -5.57 11.55 -2.79
C ARG A 49 -6.33 10.90 -1.62
N PRO A 50 -6.88 9.68 -1.73
CA PRO A 50 -7.45 8.95 -0.61
C PRO A 50 -6.50 8.79 0.58
N ARG A 51 -5.18 8.55 0.36
CA ARG A 51 -4.22 8.51 1.48
C ARG A 51 -4.20 9.82 2.27
N ALA A 52 -4.15 10.94 1.56
CA ALA A 52 -4.09 12.27 2.17
C ALA A 52 -5.41 12.68 2.82
N GLU A 53 -6.55 12.39 2.19
CA GLU A 53 -7.87 12.72 2.73
C GLU A 53 -8.25 11.87 3.95
N MET A 54 -7.78 10.62 4.02
CA MET A 54 -8.05 9.71 5.13
C MET A 54 -7.00 9.78 6.25
N ALA A 55 -5.94 10.57 6.07
CA ALA A 55 -4.91 10.75 7.08
C ALA A 55 -5.52 11.44 8.32
N ARG A 56 -5.33 10.81 9.48
CA ARG A 56 -5.79 11.32 10.77
C ARG A 56 -4.59 11.80 11.59
N PRO A 57 -4.68 12.97 12.26
CA PRO A 57 -3.63 13.42 13.16
C PRO A 57 -3.32 12.34 14.21
N GLY A 58 -2.04 11.99 14.36
CA GLY A 58 -1.59 11.01 15.35
C GLY A 58 -1.88 9.54 15.03
N SER A 59 -2.71 9.23 14.03
CA SER A 59 -2.93 7.84 13.57
C SER A 59 -2.37 7.57 12.18
N GLY A 60 -1.94 8.61 11.46
CA GLY A 60 -1.45 8.49 10.08
C GLY A 60 -2.56 8.07 9.11
N THR A 61 -2.21 7.26 8.12
CA THR A 61 -3.14 6.75 7.10
C THR A 61 -2.93 5.25 6.89
N TRP A 62 -3.76 4.63 6.05
CA TRP A 62 -3.70 3.19 5.75
C TRP A 62 -2.37 2.77 5.08
N PHE A 63 -2.08 1.47 5.00
CA PHE A 63 -0.97 0.94 4.18
C PHE A 63 -1.45 0.01 3.07
N THR A 64 -2.62 -0.61 3.27
CA THR A 64 -3.29 -1.43 2.25
C THR A 64 -4.67 -0.87 1.95
N ALA A 65 -5.02 -0.76 0.67
CA ALA A 65 -6.38 -0.50 0.21
C ALA A 65 -6.83 -1.62 -0.72
N ARG A 66 -8.03 -2.16 -0.45
CA ARG A 66 -8.70 -3.14 -1.30
C ARG A 66 -9.92 -2.49 -1.90
N LEU A 67 -10.07 -2.61 -3.22
CA LEU A 67 -11.23 -2.11 -3.95
C LEU A 67 -11.79 -3.26 -4.77
N SER A 68 -13.11 -3.45 -4.72
CA SER A 68 -13.80 -4.36 -5.60
C SER A 68 -14.85 -3.60 -6.38
N VAL A 69 -14.83 -3.73 -7.71
CA VAL A 69 -15.80 -3.14 -8.62
C VAL A 69 -16.53 -4.26 -9.33
N ALA A 70 -17.84 -4.34 -9.17
CA ALA A 70 -18.71 -5.30 -9.84
C ALA A 70 -19.23 -4.75 -11.18
N ALA A 71 -19.56 -5.65 -12.10
CA ALA A 71 -20.06 -5.30 -13.44
C ALA A 71 -21.41 -4.56 -13.42
N ASP A 72 -22.19 -4.71 -12.35
CA ASP A 72 -23.43 -3.97 -12.11
C ASP A 72 -23.20 -2.55 -11.57
N GLY A 73 -21.94 -2.14 -11.40
CA GLY A 73 -21.55 -0.84 -10.86
C GLY A 73 -21.39 -0.81 -9.34
N GLY A 74 -21.59 -1.93 -8.64
CA GLY A 74 -21.31 -2.04 -7.21
C GLY A 74 -19.84 -1.80 -6.90
N VAL A 75 -19.55 -1.00 -5.88
CA VAL A 75 -18.17 -0.74 -5.42
C VAL A 75 -18.07 -0.99 -3.93
N THR A 76 -17.09 -1.79 -3.52
CA THR A 76 -16.72 -1.98 -2.12
C THR A 76 -15.26 -1.62 -1.93
N HIS A 77 -14.94 -1.06 -0.77
CA HIS A 77 -13.57 -0.70 -0.42
C HIS A 77 -13.28 -1.03 1.04
N ASP A 78 -12.02 -1.34 1.30
CA ASP A 78 -11.51 -1.64 2.63
C ASP A 78 -10.10 -1.05 2.75
N PHE A 79 -9.82 -0.39 3.87
CA PHE A 79 -8.55 0.31 4.10
C PHE A 79 -7.96 -0.19 5.42
N LEU A 80 -6.78 -0.82 5.34
CA LEU A 80 -6.11 -1.42 6.48
C LEU A 80 -4.93 -0.55 6.89
N ASP A 81 -4.97 -0.07 8.12
CA ASP A 81 -3.95 0.81 8.69
C ASP A 81 -3.08 0.13 9.77
N ASP A 82 -3.51 -1.01 10.31
CA ASP A 82 -2.80 -1.72 11.39
C ASP A 82 -2.16 -3.05 10.97
N ASP A 83 -2.49 -3.60 9.80
CA ASP A 83 -1.89 -4.84 9.29
C ASP A 83 -0.63 -4.57 8.46
N GLU A 84 0.41 -5.37 8.67
CA GLU A 84 1.63 -5.29 7.84
C GLU A 84 1.29 -5.66 6.39
N PRO A 85 1.61 -4.80 5.40
CA PRO A 85 1.29 -5.09 4.02
C PRO A 85 2.06 -6.32 3.52
N SER A 86 1.34 -7.27 2.93
CA SER A 86 1.93 -8.50 2.40
C SER A 86 2.52 -8.28 1.01
N TRP A 87 3.73 -7.71 0.90
CA TRP A 87 4.42 -7.41 -0.37
C TRP A 87 4.78 -8.67 -1.17
N SER A 88 4.67 -8.64 -2.52
CA SER A 88 5.01 -9.79 -3.38
C SER A 88 6.49 -9.84 -3.74
N ARG A 89 7.20 -8.73 -3.58
CA ARG A 89 8.64 -8.61 -3.83
C ARG A 89 9.26 -7.86 -2.66
N ALA A 90 10.50 -8.23 -2.29
CA ALA A 90 11.30 -7.53 -1.28
C ALA A 90 11.82 -6.18 -1.81
N VAL A 91 10.93 -5.33 -2.31
CA VAL A 91 11.24 -3.98 -2.80
C VAL A 91 11.08 -2.97 -1.68
N VAL A 92 10.23 -3.25 -0.69
CA VAL A 92 10.09 -2.40 0.49
C VAL A 92 11.25 -2.65 1.45
N VAL A 93 11.85 -1.57 1.92
CA VAL A 93 12.87 -1.57 2.97
C VAL A 93 12.35 -0.79 4.18
N PRO A 94 12.89 -1.05 5.39
CA PRO A 94 12.59 -0.30 6.61
C PRO A 94 12.44 1.22 6.43
N GLU A 95 13.37 1.83 5.69
CA GLU A 95 13.41 3.27 5.39
C GLU A 95 12.14 3.77 4.68
N ASN A 96 11.46 2.94 3.89
CA ASN A 96 10.21 3.35 3.24
C ASN A 96 9.09 3.64 4.25
N TYR A 97 9.05 2.93 5.38
CA TYR A 97 8.09 3.19 6.44
C TYR A 97 8.42 4.48 7.19
N ARG A 98 9.71 4.76 7.41
CA ARG A 98 10.16 6.04 8.01
C ARG A 98 9.72 7.23 7.15
N ILE A 99 9.97 7.17 5.83
CA ILE A 99 9.52 8.19 4.86
C ILE A 99 7.98 8.31 4.86
N ASP A 100 7.24 7.21 5.01
CA ASP A 100 5.77 7.28 5.09
C ASP A 100 5.31 8.06 6.34
N LEU A 101 5.94 7.78 7.49
CA LEU A 101 5.62 8.43 8.77
C LEU A 101 6.03 9.90 8.84
N GLU A 102 7.05 10.32 8.08
CA GLU A 102 7.37 11.75 7.90
C GLU A 102 6.19 12.50 7.25
N ARG A 103 5.47 11.84 6.33
CA ARG A 103 4.31 12.42 5.63
C ARG A 103 3.00 12.22 6.38
N PHE A 104 2.84 11.09 7.05
CA PHE A 104 1.64 10.70 7.78
C PHE A 104 2.00 10.27 9.22
N PRO A 105 2.28 11.24 10.10
CA PRO A 105 2.77 10.95 11.45
C PRO A 105 1.81 10.08 12.26
N ARG A 106 2.38 9.13 13.00
CA ARG A 106 1.68 8.26 13.93
C ARG A 106 2.25 8.42 15.34
N ASP A 107 1.36 8.48 16.31
CA ASP A 107 1.69 8.41 17.73
C ASP A 107 1.98 6.96 18.12
N ALA A 108 2.67 6.76 19.24
CA ALA A 108 3.04 5.43 19.72
C ALA A 108 1.82 4.50 19.92
N THR A 109 0.65 5.04 20.28
CA THR A 109 -0.58 4.25 20.46
C THR A 109 -1.21 3.76 19.16
N HIS A 110 -0.88 4.41 18.03
CA HIS A 110 -1.37 4.04 16.69
C HIS A 110 -0.26 3.44 15.81
N THR A 111 0.89 3.11 16.43
CA THR A 111 2.01 2.46 15.76
C THR A 111 2.03 0.98 16.15
N PRO A 112 1.52 0.08 15.29
CA PRO A 112 1.49 -1.35 15.58
C PRO A 112 2.90 -1.93 15.77
N ALA A 113 3.00 -3.09 16.41
CA ALA A 113 4.27 -3.71 16.78
C ALA A 113 5.20 -3.93 15.57
N TRP A 114 4.68 -4.48 14.47
CA TRP A 114 5.44 -4.71 13.25
C TRP A 114 6.06 -3.41 12.70
N LEU A 115 5.32 -2.29 12.78
CA LEU A 115 5.79 -1.01 12.26
C LEU A 115 6.92 -0.46 13.14
N ARG A 116 6.81 -0.62 14.47
CA ARG A 116 7.91 -0.29 15.40
C ARG A 116 9.16 -1.10 15.11
N ASP A 117 9.01 -2.40 14.84
CA ASP A 117 10.13 -3.28 14.50
C ASP A 117 10.82 -2.86 13.19
N ARG A 118 10.03 -2.48 12.17
CA ARG A 118 10.57 -1.92 10.92
C ARG A 118 11.31 -0.61 11.14
N LEU A 119 10.80 0.30 11.98
CA LEU A 119 11.48 1.57 12.26
C LEU A 119 12.82 1.33 12.99
N ALA A 120 12.83 0.43 13.99
CA ALA A 120 14.06 0.06 14.68
C ALA A 120 15.10 -0.59 13.72
N GLU A 121 14.65 -1.40 12.76
CA GLU A 121 15.51 -1.95 11.70
C GLU A 121 16.13 -0.85 10.83
N ALA A 122 15.37 0.22 10.52
CA ALA A 122 15.88 1.36 9.76
C ALA A 122 16.97 2.12 10.54
N ASP A 123 16.72 2.42 11.82
CA ASP A 123 17.66 3.13 12.69
C ASP A 123 18.97 2.33 12.88
N GLY A 124 18.86 1.01 13.03
CA GLY A 124 20.01 0.11 13.13
C GLY A 124 20.87 0.09 11.86
N ARG A 125 20.24 0.12 10.67
CA ARG A 125 20.96 0.18 9.38
C ARG A 125 21.67 1.51 9.16
N ALA A 126 21.02 2.62 9.48
CA ALA A 126 21.64 3.94 9.38
C ALA A 126 22.94 4.03 10.21
N THR A 127 22.96 3.37 11.37
CA THR A 127 24.14 3.31 12.25
C THR A 127 25.28 2.44 11.67
N ASP A 128 24.95 1.38 10.92
CA ASP A 128 25.95 0.52 10.27
C ASP A 128 26.56 1.19 9.02
N GLU A 129 25.74 1.86 8.21
CA GLU A 129 26.19 2.60 7.02
C GLU A 129 27.09 3.80 7.38
N ASP A 130 26.81 4.50 8.49
CA ASP A 130 27.65 5.59 8.99
C ASP A 130 29.04 5.09 9.44
N ARG A 131 29.10 3.92 10.09
CA ARG A 131 30.36 3.28 10.51
C ARG A 131 31.18 2.72 9.34
N GLY A 132 30.52 2.30 8.26
CA GLY A 132 31.20 1.85 7.04
C GLY A 132 31.81 2.96 6.19
N ARG A 133 31.59 4.23 6.56
CA ARG A 133 32.01 5.42 5.82
C ARG A 133 33.17 6.17 6.48
N GLU A 134 34.10 5.46 7.12
CA GLU A 134 35.36 6.05 7.59
C GLU A 134 36.47 5.86 6.51
N PRO A 135 37.23 6.92 6.15
CA PRO A 135 38.26 6.89 5.10
C PRO A 135 39.57 6.20 5.51
#